data_AF-A0A8J7GU22-F1
#
_entry.id   AF-A0A8J7GU22-F1
#
_cell.length_a   1.000
_cell.length_b   1.000
_cell.length_c   1.000
_cell.angle_alpha   90.00
_cell.angle_beta   90.00
_cell.angle_gamma   90.00
#
_symmetry.space_group_name_H-M   'P 1'
#
loop_
_entity.id
_entity.type
_entity.pdbx_description
1 polymer ?
#
loop_
_entity_poly.entity_id
_entity_poly.type
_entity_poly.pdbx_seq_one_letter_code
_entity_poly.pdbx_strand_id
1 'polypeptide(L)' 'MTTITELTDVQQMNLELLRLVQSDTAAAEKAIEFVAGVKLNYELFKDQYTLAAAEQTPLARTEKAIREAKEALTLFE' A
#
# COMPACT_ATOMS: atom_id res chain seq x y z
N MET A 1 -9.44 24.12 -25.71
CA MET A 1 -8.23 23.63 -25.02
C MET A 1 -8.69 22.62 -24.00
N THR A 2 -8.24 21.37 -24.08
CA THR A 2 -8.54 20.36 -23.06
C THR A 2 -7.57 20.58 -21.90
N THR A 3 -8.10 20.91 -20.73
CA THR A 3 -7.30 21.04 -19.49
C THR A 3 -7.05 19.67 -18.88
N ILE A 4 -5.82 19.41 -18.47
CA ILE A 4 -5.46 18.21 -17.71
C ILE A 4 -6.02 18.36 -16.28
N THR A 5 -6.65 17.31 -15.77
CA THR A 5 -7.08 17.24 -14.37
C THR A 5 -5.96 16.62 -13.54
N GLU A 6 -5.50 17.33 -12.52
CA GLU A 6 -4.45 16.86 -11.60
C GLU A 6 -4.96 15.78 -10.64
N LEU A 7 -4.05 14.92 -10.18
CA LEU A 7 -4.35 13.91 -9.16
C LEU A 7 -4.45 14.59 -7.78
N THR A 8 -5.38 14.10 -6.94
CA THR A 8 -5.37 14.41 -5.51
C THR A 8 -4.28 13.63 -4.79
N ASP A 9 -3.87 14.08 -3.60
CA ASP A 9 -2.86 13.39 -2.78
C ASP A 9 -3.22 11.92 -2.51
N VAL A 10 -4.50 11.65 -2.23
CA VAL A 10 -5.00 10.28 -2.01
C VAL A 10 -4.95 9.47 -3.31
N GLN A 11 -5.28 10.07 -4.46
CA GLN A 11 -5.17 9.40 -5.75
C GLN A 11 -3.72 9.07 -6.10
N GLN A 12 -2.80 9.99 -5.84
CA GLN A 12 -1.37 9.79 -6.04
C GLN A 12 -0.85 8.65 -5.16
N MET A 13 -1.21 8.63 -3.87
CA MET A 13 -0.82 7.57 -2.94
C MET A 13 -1.40 6.20 -3.35
N ASN A 14 -2.68 6.14 -3.72
CA ASN A 14 -3.31 4.90 -4.16
C ASN A 14 -2.70 4.38 -5.47
N LEU A 15 -2.30 5.29 -6.37
CA LEU A 15 -1.60 4.95 -7.61
C LEU A 15 -0.20 4.37 -7.32
N GLU A 16 0.51 4.91 -6.33
CA GLU A 16 1.79 4.36 -5.89
C GLU A 16 1.62 2.97 -5.26
N LEU A 17 0.58 2.74 -4.44
CA LEU A 17 0.27 1.41 -3.90
C LEU A 17 -0.02 0.40 -5.01
N LEU A 18 -0.84 0.77 -6.01
CA LEU A 18 -1.13 -0.09 -7.16
C LEU A 18 0.16 -0.49 -7.90
N ARG A 19 1.07 0.46 -8.12
CA ARG A 19 2.37 0.20 -8.77
C ARG A 19 3.26 -0.69 -7.91
N LEU A 20 3.31 -0.45 -6.60
CA LEU A 20 4.10 -1.21 -5.64
C LEU A 20 3.71 -2.69 -5.63
N VAL A 21 2.41 -2.98 -5.67
CA VAL A 21 1.89 -4.35 -5.70
C VAL A 21 1.81 -4.94 -7.11
N GLN A 22 2.67 -4.47 -8.02
CA GLN A 22 2.81 -4.97 -9.39
C GLN A 22 1.53 -4.89 -10.23
N SER A 23 0.69 -3.88 -9.97
CA SER A 23 -0.60 -3.67 -10.63
C SER A 23 -1.63 -4.79 -10.43
N ASP A 24 -1.42 -5.67 -9.44
CA ASP A 24 -2.43 -6.64 -9.02
C ASP A 24 -3.56 -5.90 -8.28
N THR A 25 -4.76 -5.92 -8.84
CA THR A 25 -5.89 -5.12 -8.32
C THR A 25 -6.42 -5.63 -6.98
N ALA A 26 -6.33 -6.94 -6.72
CA ALA A 26 -6.77 -7.52 -5.45
C ALA A 26 -5.79 -7.19 -4.32
N ALA A 27 -4.49 -7.22 -4.62
CA ALA A 27 -3.44 -6.74 -3.72
C ALA A 27 -3.60 -5.23 -3.46
N ALA A 28 -3.83 -4.44 -4.51
CA ALA A 28 -3.97 -2.99 -4.39
C ALA A 28 -5.18 -2.61 -3.53
N GLU A 29 -6.33 -3.27 -3.72
CA GLU A 29 -7.53 -3.05 -2.91
C GLU A 29 -7.24 -3.22 -1.41
N LYS A 30 -6.61 -4.34 -1.03
CA LYS A 30 -6.25 -4.60 0.38
C LYS A 30 -5.23 -3.60 0.93
N ALA A 31 -4.24 -3.22 0.13
CA ALA A 31 -3.24 -2.23 0.53
C ALA A 31 -3.89 -0.85 0.75
N ILE A 32 -4.77 -0.43 -0.18
CA ILE A 32 -5.50 0.85 -0.10
C ILE A 32 -6.43 0.85 1.12
N GLU A 33 -7.15 -0.25 1.39
CA GLU A 33 -8.01 -0.40 2.57
C GLU A 33 -7.21 -0.28 3.87
N PHE A 34 -6.05 -0.92 3.97
CA PHE A 34 -5.18 -0.81 5.14
C PHE A 34 -4.59 0.59 5.32
N VAL A 35 -4.13 1.21 4.23
CA VAL A 35 -3.49 2.53 4.26
C VAL A 35 -4.52 3.62 4.58
N ALA A 36 -5.74 3.52 4.06
CA ALA A 36 -6.88 4.37 4.39
C ALA A 36 -6.61 5.89 4.36
N GLY A 37 -5.73 6.36 3.47
CA GLY A 37 -5.37 7.78 3.43
C GLY A 37 -4.32 8.22 4.48
N VAL A 38 -3.86 7.32 5.34
CA VAL A 38 -2.98 7.62 6.48
C VAL A 38 -1.51 7.42 6.08
N LYS A 39 -0.73 8.49 6.13
CA LYS A 39 0.69 8.48 5.72
C LYS A 39 1.55 7.53 6.54
N LEU A 40 1.29 7.38 7.84
CA LEU A 40 2.00 6.42 8.70
C LEU A 40 1.77 4.98 8.21
N ASN A 41 0.51 4.59 7.99
CA ASN A 41 0.15 3.26 7.48
C ASN A 41 0.77 3.02 6.10
N TYR A 42 0.82 4.05 5.24
CA TYR A 42 1.46 3.98 3.93
C TYR A 42 2.94 3.62 4.00
N GLU A 43 3.72 4.31 4.84
CA GLU A 43 5.16 4.02 4.98
C GLU A 43 5.39 2.64 5.62
N LEU A 44 4.63 2.29 6.67
CA LEU A 44 4.73 0.96 7.29
C LEU A 44 4.37 -0.16 6.30
N PHE A 45 3.35 0.04 5.47
CA PHE A 45 3.02 -0.92 4.42
C PHE A 45 4.17 -1.11 3.44
N LYS A 46 4.80 -0.02 2.97
CA LYS A 46 5.94 -0.09 2.03
C LYS A 46 7.13 -0.85 2.61
N ASP A 47 7.45 -0.59 3.87
CA ASP A 47 8.56 -1.25 4.55
C ASP A 47 8.29 -2.75 4.70
N GLN A 48 7.12 -3.12 5.23
CA GLN A 48 6.76 -4.54 5.38
C GLN A 48 6.56 -5.25 4.03
N TYR A 49 6.05 -4.56 3.00
CA TYR A 49 5.97 -5.11 1.66
C TYR A 49 7.37 -5.42 1.14
N THR A 50 8.33 -4.53 1.34
CA THR A 50 9.73 -4.77 0.98
C THR A 50 10.30 -6.00 1.69
N LEU A 51 10.05 -6.15 3.00
CA LEU A 51 10.51 -7.29 3.80
C LEU A 51 9.82 -8.62 3.43
N ALA A 52 8.57 -8.57 2.96
CA ALA A 52 7.81 -9.74 2.52
C ALA A 52 8.22 -10.27 1.13
N ALA A 53 9.40 -9.93 0.60
CA ALA A 53 9.86 -10.30 -0.74
C ALA A 53 9.92 -11.81 -1.04
N ALA A 54 9.91 -12.67 -0.02
CA ALA A 54 9.89 -14.12 -0.18
C ALA A 54 8.52 -14.69 -0.60
N GLU A 55 7.45 -13.91 -0.50
CA GLU A 55 6.11 -14.36 -0.92
C GLU A 55 6.00 -14.45 -2.44
N GLN A 56 5.36 -15.51 -2.93
CA GLN A 56 5.34 -15.84 -4.37
C GLN A 56 4.40 -14.96 -5.20
N THR A 57 3.35 -14.40 -4.59
CA THR A 57 2.33 -13.59 -5.28
C THR A 57 2.21 -12.21 -4.66
N PRO A 58 1.89 -11.16 -5.44
CA PRO A 58 1.66 -9.82 -4.90
C PRO A 58 0.58 -9.79 -3.82
N LEU A 59 -0.44 -10.62 -3.95
CA LEU A 59 -1.52 -10.74 -2.97
C LEU A 59 -1.02 -11.32 -1.63
N ALA A 60 -0.33 -12.47 -1.65
CA ALA A 60 0.21 -13.07 -0.43
C ALA A 60 1.23 -12.14 0.26
N ARG A 61 2.06 -11.47 -0.56
CA ARG A 61 3.00 -10.45 -0.10
C ARG A 61 2.31 -9.29 0.61
N THR A 62 1.21 -8.80 0.03
CA THR A 62 0.39 -7.72 0.60
C THR A 62 -0.27 -8.15 1.91
N GLU A 63 -0.86 -9.34 1.96
CA GLU A 63 -1.53 -9.85 3.18
C GLU A 63 -0.55 -10.01 4.33
N LYS A 64 0.66 -10.52 4.06
CA LYS A 64 1.73 -10.58 5.04
C LYS A 64 2.18 -9.19 5.48
N ALA A 65 2.42 -8.28 4.53
CA ALA A 65 2.84 -6.92 4.81
C ALA A 65 1.83 -6.19 5.72
N ILE A 66 0.53 -6.32 5.45
CA ILE A 66 -0.53 -5.73 6.27
C ILE A 66 -0.51 -6.30 7.70
N ARG A 67 -0.37 -7.63 7.85
CA ARG A 67 -0.32 -8.26 9.17
C ARG A 67 0.86 -7.72 9.99
N GLU A 68 2.05 -7.71 9.41
CA GLU A 68 3.25 -7.26 10.11
C GLU A 68 3.25 -5.73 10.33
N ALA A 69 2.64 -4.95 9.42
CA ALA A 69 2.51 -3.51 9.60
C ALA A 69 1.55 -3.16 10.74
N LYS A 70 0.50 -3.96 10.97
CA LYS A 70 -0.37 -3.84 12.14
C LYS A 70 0.37 -4.13 13.45
N GLU A 71 1.30 -5.09 13.45
CA GLU A 71 2.15 -5.34 14.61
C GLU A 71 3.08 -4.14 14.87
N ALA A 72 3.72 -3.60 13.83
CA ALA A 72 4.60 -2.44 13.93
C ALA A 72 3.85 -1.15 14.34
N LEU A 73 2.60 -0.98 13.94
CA LEU A 73 1.76 0.17 14.30
C LEU A 73 1.65 0.36 15.81
N THR A 74 1.70 -0.72 16.60
CA THR A 74 1.67 -0.67 18.07
C THR A 74 2.83 0.10 18.70
N LEU A 75 3.91 0.36 17.94
CA LEU A 75 5.06 1.16 18.39
C LEU A 75 4.82 2.67 18.28
N PHE A 76 3.71 3.10 17.68
CA PHE A 76 3.38 4.50 17.39
C PHE A 76 2.08 4.97 18.08
N GLU A 77 1.55 4.17 19.01
CA GLU A 77 0.40 4.51 19.86
C GLU A 77 0.79 5.33 21.10
#